data_AF-A0A9J6FPJ1-F1
#
_entry.id   AF-A0A9J6FPJ1-F1
#
_cell.length_a   1.000
_cell.length_b   1.000
_cell.length_c   1.000
_cell.angle_alpha   90.00
_cell.angle_beta   90.00
_cell.angle_gamma   90.00
#
_symmetry.space_group_name_H-M   'P 1'
#
loop_
_entity.id
_entity.type
_entity.pdbx_description
1 polymer ?
#
loop_
_entity_poly.entity_id
_entity_poly.type
_entity_poly.pdbx_seq_one_letter_code
_entity_poly.pdbx_strand_id
1 'polypeptide(L)'
;MDVSSAVAVLNHSVGAAIRVLVSLGQLEDKAITTAWFVEQVFEWFSLLISRYIGTAMSHFKPQAHQEAVTFLKEFASMFARVTIHKGSEQDQFKPVQTGVLITTTSALKIQHQLLSMYRFRFLLLCWLSQDALKNLFSCVRSRNPVPRALEFKLTLRLIMLSKFFRPSHKGNYAIDDSIDLLEFVEVKKAAAEKNFECSGTDEPSKEDLFLEDEAPLSLDDVEMESLVYVSGYIARSVSRWRKLCTTFKE
;
A
#
# COMPACT_ATOMS: atom_id res chain seq x y z
N MET A 1 -6.83 -11.02 2.88
CA MET A 1 -5.52 -11.70 2.96
C MET A 1 -4.48 -10.61 3.06
N ASP A 2 -3.81 -10.51 4.21
CA ASP A 2 -2.91 -9.40 4.50
C ASP A 2 -1.45 -9.85 4.37
N VAL A 3 -0.76 -9.33 3.34
CA VAL A 3 0.67 -9.59 3.12
C VAL A 3 1.51 -8.82 4.13
N SER A 4 1.01 -7.68 4.62
CA SER A 4 1.73 -6.78 5.54
C SER A 4 2.02 -7.49 6.86
N SER A 5 1.03 -8.17 7.43
CA SER A 5 1.22 -9.01 8.63
C SER A 5 2.31 -10.07 8.44
N ALA A 6 2.33 -10.76 7.29
CA ALA A 6 3.35 -11.78 7.03
C ALA A 6 4.76 -11.17 6.91
N VAL A 7 4.88 -10.00 6.25
CA VAL A 7 6.14 -9.26 6.11
C VAL A 7 6.62 -8.70 7.46
N ALA A 8 5.70 -8.32 8.35
CA ALA A 8 6.03 -7.85 9.69
C ALA A 8 6.64 -8.98 10.54
N VAL A 9 6.13 -10.21 10.41
CA VAL A 9 6.67 -11.38 11.13
C VAL A 9 7.97 -11.88 10.51
N LEU A 10 8.02 -12.00 9.18
CA LEU A 10 9.18 -12.51 8.43
C LEU A 10 10.11 -11.35 8.04
N ASN A 11 10.58 -10.62 9.06
CA ASN A 11 11.42 -9.44 8.89
C ASN A 11 12.82 -9.65 9.47
N HIS A 12 13.81 -8.97 8.89
CA HIS A 12 15.16 -8.93 9.45
C HIS A 12 15.19 -8.46 10.91
N SER A 13 14.39 -7.45 11.27
CA SER A 13 14.34 -6.94 12.65
C SER A 13 13.86 -8.01 13.65
N VAL A 14 12.93 -8.88 13.24
CA VAL A 14 12.43 -9.98 14.07
C VAL A 14 13.52 -11.03 14.28
N GLY A 15 14.24 -11.41 13.23
CA GLY A 15 15.39 -12.31 13.34
C GLY A 15 16.48 -11.76 14.27
N ALA A 16 16.84 -10.48 14.11
CA ALA A 16 17.80 -9.81 14.97
C ALA A 16 17.35 -9.75 16.43
N ALA A 17 16.07 -9.41 16.68
CA ALA A 17 15.51 -9.38 18.03
C ALA A 17 15.55 -10.76 18.71
N ILE A 18 15.23 -11.84 17.98
CA ILE A 18 15.34 -13.21 18.52
C ILE A 18 16.79 -13.50 18.94
N ARG A 19 17.79 -13.15 18.12
CA ARG A 19 19.21 -13.34 18.47
C ARG A 19 19.60 -12.58 19.74
N VAL A 20 19.12 -11.34 19.89
CA VAL A 20 19.36 -10.54 21.11
C VAL A 20 18.73 -11.21 22.33
N LEU A 21 17.47 -11.65 22.24
CA LEU A 21 16.79 -12.31 23.35
C LEU A 21 17.46 -13.63 23.76
N VAL A 22 17.99 -14.39 22.81
CA VAL A 22 18.83 -15.57 23.11
C VAL A 22 20.11 -15.16 23.83
N SER A 23 20.81 -14.11 23.36
CA SER A 23 22.03 -13.62 24.01
C SER A 23 21.82 -13.11 25.44
N LEU A 24 20.61 -12.62 25.73
CA LEU A 24 20.18 -12.17 27.06
C LEU A 24 19.68 -13.33 27.95
N GLY A 25 19.68 -14.57 27.45
CA GLY A 25 19.17 -15.74 28.17
C GLY A 25 17.64 -15.75 28.34
N GLN A 26 16.91 -14.95 27.57
CA GLN A 26 15.44 -14.87 27.61
C GLN A 26 14.76 -15.87 26.67
N LEU A 27 15.50 -16.42 25.70
CA LEU A 27 15.05 -17.49 24.80
C LEU A 27 16.05 -18.62 24.76
N GLU A 28 15.57 -19.84 24.46
CA GLU A 28 16.43 -21.01 24.23
C GLU A 28 17.32 -20.82 22.99
N ASP A 29 18.52 -21.38 23.01
CA ASP A 29 19.47 -21.36 21.87
C ASP A 29 18.86 -21.93 20.57
N LYS A 30 17.88 -22.82 20.66
CA LYS A 30 17.15 -23.36 19.50
C LYS A 30 16.45 -22.26 18.69
N ALA A 31 16.11 -21.13 19.30
CA ALA A 31 15.48 -19.99 18.63
C ALA A 31 16.43 -19.31 17.62
N ILE A 32 17.75 -19.52 17.72
CA ILE A 32 18.72 -19.02 16.73
C ILE A 32 18.42 -19.58 15.34
N THR A 33 18.02 -20.85 15.24
CA THR A 33 17.66 -21.47 13.96
C THR A 33 16.43 -20.80 13.35
N THR A 34 15.45 -20.42 14.18
CA THR A 34 14.28 -19.66 13.75
C THR A 34 14.68 -18.28 13.25
N ALA A 35 15.56 -17.58 13.98
CA ALA A 35 16.08 -16.27 13.57
C ALA A 35 16.77 -16.34 12.19
N TRP A 36 17.63 -17.33 12.02
CA TRP A 36 18.31 -17.58 10.75
C TRP A 36 17.30 -17.82 9.61
N PHE A 37 16.31 -18.71 9.82
CA PHE A 37 15.31 -18.99 8.80
C PHE A 37 14.49 -17.75 8.42
N VAL A 38 14.07 -16.95 9.41
CA VAL A 38 13.36 -15.68 9.18
C VAL A 38 14.19 -14.73 8.32
N GLU A 39 15.48 -14.58 8.61
CA GLU A 39 16.40 -13.75 7.83
C GLU A 39 16.55 -14.28 6.39
N GLN A 40 16.66 -15.60 6.20
CA GLN A 40 16.74 -16.19 4.86
C GLN A 40 15.49 -15.88 4.03
N VAL A 41 14.29 -16.03 4.63
CA VAL A 41 13.03 -15.74 3.92
C VAL A 41 12.90 -14.24 3.63
N PHE A 42 13.31 -13.38 4.56
CA PHE A 42 13.29 -11.93 4.38
C PHE A 42 14.19 -11.47 3.22
N GLU A 43 15.42 -11.98 3.15
CA GLU A 43 16.37 -11.63 2.10
C GLU A 43 15.87 -12.11 0.73
N TRP A 44 15.38 -13.34 0.65
CA TRP A 44 14.75 -13.88 -0.56
C TRP A 44 13.57 -13.03 -1.01
N PHE A 45 12.66 -12.69 -0.10
CA PHE A 45 11.51 -11.85 -0.40
C PHE A 45 11.96 -10.47 -0.91
N SER A 46 12.89 -9.83 -0.21
CA SER A 46 13.42 -8.50 -0.54
C SER A 46 14.03 -8.43 -1.94
N LEU A 47 14.76 -9.47 -2.36
CA LEU A 47 15.31 -9.58 -3.71
C LEU A 47 14.20 -9.69 -4.77
N LEU A 48 13.19 -10.54 -4.52
CA LEU A 48 12.09 -10.74 -5.47
C LEU A 48 11.17 -9.54 -5.61
N ILE A 49 10.95 -8.78 -4.53
CA ILE A 49 10.08 -7.60 -4.53
C ILE A 49 10.85 -6.28 -4.68
N SER A 50 12.14 -6.32 -5.01
CA SER A 50 12.99 -5.16 -5.20
C SER A 50 12.44 -4.20 -6.27
N ARG A 51 12.17 -2.94 -5.88
CA ARG A 51 11.56 -1.88 -6.73
C ARG A 51 12.55 -0.81 -7.19
N TYR A 52 13.73 -0.75 -6.60
CA TYR A 52 14.71 0.31 -6.85
C TYR A 52 15.88 -0.21 -7.67
N ILE A 53 16.39 0.64 -8.57
CA ILE A 53 17.56 0.31 -9.39
C ILE A 53 18.77 -0.02 -8.52
N GLY A 54 18.92 0.66 -7.37
CA GLY A 54 20.03 0.43 -6.44
C GLY A 54 20.07 -0.97 -5.81
N THR A 55 18.92 -1.65 -5.77
CA THR A 55 18.72 -3.01 -5.23
C THR A 55 18.31 -4.00 -6.33
N ALA A 56 18.38 -3.61 -7.60
CA ALA A 56 18.01 -4.43 -8.74
C ALA A 56 19.10 -5.43 -9.09
N MET A 57 18.70 -6.53 -9.74
CA MET A 57 19.67 -7.42 -10.39
C MET A 57 20.32 -6.64 -11.53
N SER A 58 21.60 -6.28 -11.39
CA SER A 58 22.25 -5.39 -12.35
C SER A 58 23.75 -5.61 -12.46
N HIS A 59 24.30 -5.30 -13.64
CA HIS A 59 25.74 -5.26 -13.84
C HIS A 59 26.39 -3.97 -13.34
N PHE A 60 25.61 -3.01 -12.84
CA PHE A 60 26.15 -1.79 -12.21
C PHE A 60 26.91 -2.07 -10.92
N LYS A 61 26.49 -3.11 -10.18
CA LYS A 61 27.13 -3.59 -8.96
C LYS A 61 27.39 -5.10 -9.10
N PRO A 62 28.44 -5.50 -9.84
CA PRO A 62 28.65 -6.91 -10.22
C PRO A 62 28.82 -7.82 -8.99
N GLN A 63 29.45 -7.33 -7.92
CA GLN A 63 29.61 -8.08 -6.68
C GLN A 63 28.26 -8.37 -6.01
N ALA A 64 27.46 -7.33 -5.75
CA ALA A 64 26.13 -7.48 -5.15
C ALA A 64 25.19 -8.37 -5.99
N HIS A 65 25.31 -8.29 -7.32
CA HIS A 65 24.59 -9.18 -8.22
C HIS A 65 25.01 -10.64 -8.06
N GLN A 66 26.32 -10.91 -8.01
CA GLN A 66 26.83 -12.26 -7.83
C GLN A 66 26.44 -12.85 -6.46
N GLU A 67 26.50 -12.03 -5.40
CA GLU A 67 26.03 -12.39 -4.06
C GLU A 67 24.54 -12.75 -4.10
N ALA A 68 23.69 -11.90 -4.70
CA ALA A 68 22.26 -12.19 -4.85
C ALA A 68 21.98 -13.48 -5.67
N VAL A 69 22.71 -13.71 -6.76
CA VAL A 69 22.57 -14.94 -7.57
C VAL A 69 22.97 -16.18 -6.75
N THR A 70 24.03 -16.06 -5.95
CA THR A 70 24.54 -17.16 -5.12
C THR A 70 23.55 -17.47 -4.01
N PHE A 71 23.11 -16.43 -3.29
CA PHE A 71 22.07 -16.52 -2.27
C PHE A 71 20.79 -17.17 -2.80
N LEU A 72 20.27 -16.75 -3.97
CA LEU A 72 19.04 -17.34 -4.53
C LEU A 72 19.19 -18.83 -4.85
N LYS A 73 20.38 -19.27 -5.30
CA LYS A 73 20.66 -20.70 -5.53
C LYS A 73 20.70 -21.48 -4.22
N GLU A 74 21.36 -20.93 -3.21
CA GLU A 74 21.46 -21.53 -1.88
C GLU A 74 20.09 -21.60 -1.20
N PHE A 75 19.30 -20.53 -1.28
CA PHE A 75 17.94 -20.46 -0.77
C PHE A 75 17.04 -21.51 -1.43
N ALA A 76 17.06 -21.63 -2.76
CA ALA A 76 16.28 -22.65 -3.46
C ALA A 76 16.68 -24.07 -3.02
N SER A 77 17.98 -24.31 -2.86
CA SER A 77 18.55 -25.58 -2.39
C SER A 77 18.12 -25.89 -0.94
N MET A 78 18.16 -24.88 -0.07
CA MET A 78 17.70 -24.96 1.32
C MET A 78 16.19 -25.27 1.39
N PHE A 79 15.37 -24.49 0.70
CA PHE A 79 13.91 -24.62 0.75
C PHE A 79 13.40 -25.93 0.15
N ALA A 80 14.15 -26.51 -0.80
CA ALA A 80 13.88 -27.84 -1.35
C ALA A 80 14.07 -28.95 -0.30
N ARG A 81 14.95 -28.74 0.69
CA ARG A 81 15.22 -29.71 1.77
C ARG A 81 14.40 -29.48 3.03
N VAL A 82 13.71 -28.35 3.14
CA VAL A 82 12.84 -28.08 4.30
C VAL A 82 11.69 -29.07 4.31
N THR A 83 11.42 -29.70 5.45
CA THR A 83 10.24 -30.53 5.64
C THR A 83 9.16 -29.71 6.35
N ILE A 84 8.01 -29.54 5.71
CA ILE A 84 6.86 -28.82 6.28
C ILE A 84 5.87 -29.84 6.82
N HIS A 85 5.93 -30.06 8.14
CA HIS A 85 5.02 -30.97 8.84
C HIS A 85 3.67 -30.31 9.09
N LYS A 86 2.60 -31.12 9.04
CA LYS A 86 1.27 -30.76 9.53
C LYS A 86 0.81 -31.85 10.50
N GLY A 87 1.23 -31.74 11.76
CA GLY A 87 0.94 -32.78 12.76
C GLY A 87 1.52 -34.15 12.39
N SER A 88 0.75 -35.21 12.60
CA SER A 88 1.15 -36.62 12.37
C SER A 88 1.08 -37.09 10.91
N GLU A 89 1.12 -36.18 9.94
CA GLU A 89 1.17 -36.55 8.51
C GLU A 89 2.60 -36.90 8.08
N GLN A 90 2.73 -37.83 7.12
CA GLN A 90 4.00 -38.17 6.49
C GLN A 90 4.62 -36.97 5.76
N ASP A 91 5.95 -36.97 5.67
CA ASP A 91 6.74 -35.97 4.96
C ASP A 91 6.31 -35.90 3.48
N GLN A 92 5.66 -34.81 3.10
CA GLN A 92 5.19 -34.57 1.74
C GLN A 92 5.62 -33.19 1.27
N PHE A 93 6.05 -33.12 0.01
CA PHE A 93 6.41 -31.87 -0.64
C PHE A 93 5.18 -30.99 -0.83
N LYS A 94 5.15 -29.82 -0.18
CA LYS A 94 3.99 -28.94 -0.18
C LYS A 94 4.01 -27.98 -1.38
N PRO A 95 2.83 -27.53 -1.87
CA PRO A 95 2.76 -26.60 -3.01
C PRO A 95 3.57 -25.30 -2.83
N VAL A 96 3.72 -24.82 -1.59
CA VAL A 96 4.55 -23.64 -1.29
C VAL A 96 6.02 -23.86 -1.66
N GLN A 97 6.55 -25.08 -1.46
CA GLN A 97 7.91 -25.43 -1.83
C GLN A 97 8.07 -25.41 -3.34
N THR A 98 7.14 -26.04 -4.07
CA THR A 98 7.10 -25.98 -5.53
C THR A 98 7.06 -24.52 -6.02
N GLY A 99 6.21 -23.69 -5.41
CA GLY A 99 6.09 -22.26 -5.75
C GLY A 99 7.41 -21.49 -5.55
N VAL A 100 8.06 -21.68 -4.41
CA VAL A 100 9.35 -21.04 -4.11
C VAL A 100 10.44 -21.50 -5.09
N LEU A 101 10.54 -22.80 -5.37
CA LEU A 101 11.53 -23.36 -6.29
C LEU A 101 11.32 -22.83 -7.72
N ILE A 102 10.09 -22.87 -8.22
CA ILE A 102 9.76 -22.37 -9.58
C ILE A 102 10.04 -20.88 -9.66
N THR A 103 9.61 -20.08 -8.68
CA THR A 103 9.81 -18.63 -8.66
C THR A 103 11.30 -18.29 -8.69
N THR A 104 12.08 -18.92 -7.82
CA THR A 104 13.52 -18.65 -7.69
C THR A 104 14.28 -19.10 -8.93
N THR A 105 13.99 -20.30 -9.46
CA THR A 105 14.62 -20.81 -10.67
C THR A 105 14.27 -19.97 -11.89
N SER A 106 13.02 -19.51 -11.99
CA SER A 106 12.57 -18.64 -13.08
C SER A 106 13.25 -17.28 -13.01
N ALA A 107 13.34 -16.66 -11.82
CA ALA A 107 14.05 -15.41 -11.61
C ALA A 107 15.52 -15.51 -12.03
N LEU A 108 16.21 -16.59 -11.64
CA LEU A 108 17.60 -16.85 -12.02
C LEU A 108 17.81 -17.03 -13.54
N LYS A 109 16.87 -17.69 -14.22
CA LYS A 109 16.93 -17.87 -15.68
C LYS A 109 16.61 -16.57 -16.42
N ILE A 110 15.56 -15.88 -16.03
CA ILE A 110 15.11 -14.61 -16.65
C ILE A 110 16.20 -13.55 -16.50
N GLN A 111 16.78 -13.39 -15.31
CA GLN A 111 17.86 -12.41 -15.12
C GLN A 111 19.05 -12.71 -16.03
N HIS A 112 19.44 -13.99 -16.17
CA HIS A 112 20.59 -14.35 -16.99
C HIS A 112 20.32 -14.07 -18.47
N GLN A 113 19.13 -14.44 -18.95
CA GLN A 113 18.74 -14.15 -20.32
C GLN A 113 18.71 -12.64 -20.59
N LEU A 114 18.02 -11.86 -19.76
CA LEU A 114 17.87 -10.42 -19.98
C LEU A 114 19.19 -9.67 -19.83
N LEU A 115 19.97 -9.94 -18.79
CA LEU A 115 21.22 -9.21 -18.53
C LEU A 115 22.37 -9.68 -19.43
N SER A 116 22.58 -10.99 -19.55
CA SER A 116 23.74 -11.53 -20.29
C SER A 116 23.49 -11.66 -21.79
N MET A 117 22.33 -12.14 -22.21
CA MET A 117 22.04 -12.37 -23.64
C MET A 117 21.50 -11.11 -24.32
N TYR A 118 20.47 -10.47 -23.74
CA TYR A 118 19.83 -9.29 -24.32
C TYR A 118 20.46 -7.95 -23.90
N ARG A 119 21.47 -7.99 -23.01
CA ARG A 119 22.24 -6.81 -22.56
C ARG A 119 21.41 -5.69 -21.93
N PHE A 120 20.35 -6.06 -21.21
CA PHE A 120 19.66 -5.12 -20.33
C PHE A 120 20.60 -4.66 -19.20
N ARG A 121 20.48 -3.39 -18.79
CA ARG A 121 21.37 -2.81 -17.77
C ARG A 121 21.04 -3.31 -16.35
N PHE A 122 19.76 -3.54 -16.08
CA PHE A 122 19.24 -4.02 -14.81
C PHE A 122 17.88 -4.69 -15.02
N LEU A 123 17.46 -5.46 -14.01
CA LEU A 123 16.16 -6.12 -13.95
C LEU A 123 15.54 -5.93 -12.56
N LEU A 124 14.28 -5.48 -12.55
CA LEU A 124 13.44 -5.40 -11.36
C LEU A 124 12.54 -6.64 -11.29
N LEU A 125 12.81 -7.52 -10.34
CA LEU A 125 12.04 -8.77 -10.19
C LEU A 125 10.61 -8.52 -9.72
N CYS A 126 10.32 -7.38 -9.07
CA CYS A 126 8.97 -7.06 -8.62
C CYS A 126 7.95 -6.94 -9.76
N TRP A 127 8.41 -6.64 -10.99
CA TRP A 127 7.54 -6.55 -12.18
C TRP A 127 7.04 -7.92 -12.65
N LEU A 128 7.66 -8.99 -12.19
CA LEU A 128 7.22 -10.36 -12.47
C LEU A 128 6.11 -10.83 -11.52
N SER A 129 5.74 -10.00 -10.54
CA SER A 129 4.66 -10.29 -9.60
C SER A 129 3.28 -9.93 -10.16
N GLN A 130 2.24 -10.46 -9.54
CA GLN A 130 0.84 -10.15 -9.88
C GLN A 130 0.29 -8.94 -9.10
N ASP A 131 1.14 -8.20 -8.39
CA ASP A 131 0.70 -7.09 -7.52
C ASP A 131 0.01 -5.98 -8.31
N ALA A 132 0.52 -5.64 -9.50
CA ALA A 132 -0.12 -4.65 -10.37
C ALA A 132 -1.55 -5.06 -10.74
N LEU A 133 -1.78 -6.34 -11.01
CA LEU A 133 -3.11 -6.87 -11.33
C LEU A 133 -4.02 -6.88 -10.09
N LYS A 134 -3.49 -7.26 -8.92
CA LYS A 134 -4.23 -7.20 -7.65
C LYS A 134 -4.63 -5.76 -7.32
N ASN A 135 -3.75 -4.80 -7.52
CA ASN A 135 -4.03 -3.37 -7.33
C ASN A 135 -5.14 -2.90 -8.28
N LEU A 136 -5.11 -3.32 -9.55
CA LEU A 136 -6.20 -3.04 -10.50
C LEU A 136 -7.53 -3.62 -9.99
N PHE A 137 -7.54 -4.87 -9.50
CA PHE A 137 -8.76 -5.45 -8.92
C PHE A 137 -9.24 -4.70 -7.69
N SER A 138 -8.34 -4.18 -6.84
CA SER A 138 -8.72 -3.31 -5.72
C SER A 138 -9.39 -2.02 -6.21
N CYS A 139 -8.89 -1.40 -7.29
CA CYS A 139 -9.54 -0.24 -7.89
C CYS A 139 -10.94 -0.55 -8.46
N VAL A 140 -11.17 -1.75 -8.98
CA VAL A 140 -12.50 -2.14 -9.44
C VAL A 140 -13.43 -2.42 -8.25
N ARG A 141 -12.92 -3.11 -7.23
CA ARG A 141 -13.70 -3.49 -6.04
C ARG A 141 -14.01 -2.33 -5.10
N SER A 142 -13.27 -1.23 -5.16
CA SER A 142 -13.59 -0.03 -4.39
C SER A 142 -14.96 0.56 -4.77
N ARG A 143 -15.45 0.32 -6.00
CA ARG A 143 -16.78 0.73 -6.44
C ARG A 143 -17.88 -0.26 -6.04
N ASN A 144 -17.59 -1.55 -6.15
CA ASN A 144 -18.45 -2.64 -5.69
C ASN A 144 -17.56 -3.80 -5.24
N PRO A 145 -17.57 -4.20 -3.95
CA PRO A 145 -16.71 -5.27 -3.42
C PRO A 145 -16.82 -6.59 -4.18
N VAL A 146 -18.02 -6.90 -4.71
CA VAL A 146 -18.29 -8.12 -5.49
C VAL A 146 -19.01 -7.74 -6.78
N PRO A 147 -18.26 -7.28 -7.82
CA PRO A 147 -18.86 -6.81 -9.05
C PRO A 147 -19.37 -7.99 -9.90
N ARG A 148 -20.54 -7.84 -10.50
CA ARG A 148 -20.98 -8.75 -11.58
C ARG A 148 -20.14 -8.54 -12.83
N ALA A 149 -20.14 -9.51 -13.76
CA ALA A 149 -19.32 -9.45 -14.98
C ALA A 149 -19.52 -8.14 -15.79
N LEU A 150 -20.77 -7.67 -15.91
CA LEU A 150 -21.07 -6.40 -16.59
C LEU A 150 -20.51 -5.20 -15.83
N GLU A 151 -20.64 -5.17 -14.50
CA GLU A 151 -20.14 -4.10 -13.64
C GLU A 151 -18.61 -4.04 -13.67
N PHE A 152 -17.96 -5.20 -13.66
CA PHE A 152 -16.51 -5.31 -13.85
C PHE A 152 -16.09 -4.73 -15.20
N LYS A 153 -16.75 -5.14 -16.30
CA LYS A 153 -16.46 -4.66 -17.65
C LYS A 153 -16.62 -3.14 -17.77
N LEU A 154 -17.72 -2.60 -17.26
CA LEU A 154 -17.99 -1.15 -17.31
C LEU A 154 -17.02 -0.36 -16.44
N THR A 155 -16.69 -0.85 -15.25
CA THR A 155 -15.73 -0.20 -14.35
C THR A 155 -14.33 -0.23 -14.93
N LEU A 156 -13.90 -1.37 -15.48
CA LEU A 156 -12.61 -1.48 -16.16
C LEU A 156 -12.53 -0.55 -17.36
N ARG A 157 -13.59 -0.48 -18.19
CA ARG A 157 -13.66 0.47 -19.30
C ARG A 157 -13.50 1.91 -18.81
N LEU A 158 -14.20 2.30 -17.74
CA LEU A 158 -14.10 3.64 -17.17
C LEU A 158 -12.69 3.95 -16.66
N ILE A 159 -12.06 3.00 -15.96
CA ILE A 159 -10.66 3.15 -15.50
C ILE A 159 -9.73 3.39 -16.69
N MET A 160 -9.88 2.62 -17.77
CA MET A 160 -9.05 2.80 -18.96
C MET A 160 -9.27 4.17 -19.61
N LEU A 161 -10.53 4.57 -19.83
CA LEU A 161 -10.84 5.90 -20.38
C LEU A 161 -10.21 6.98 -19.50
N SER A 162 -10.37 6.91 -18.17
CA SER A 162 -9.81 7.88 -17.24
C SER A 162 -8.28 7.99 -17.25
N LYS A 163 -7.57 6.95 -17.72
CA LYS A 163 -6.11 6.95 -17.81
C LYS A 163 -5.62 7.47 -19.16
N PHE A 164 -6.34 7.19 -20.24
CA PHE A 164 -5.99 7.65 -21.59
C PHE A 164 -6.45 9.08 -21.90
N PHE A 165 -7.55 9.54 -21.29
CA PHE A 165 -8.10 10.88 -21.51
C PHE A 165 -7.55 11.94 -20.55
N ARG A 166 -6.62 11.59 -19.64
CA ARG A 166 -5.92 12.60 -18.83
C ARG A 166 -5.07 13.48 -19.75
N PRO A 167 -5.35 14.79 -19.86
CA PRO A 167 -4.52 15.67 -20.67
C PRO A 167 -3.09 15.62 -20.14
N SER A 168 -2.11 15.68 -21.05
CA SER A 168 -0.71 15.72 -20.65
C SER A 168 -0.46 16.97 -19.82
N HIS A 169 0.29 16.87 -18.72
CA HIS A 169 0.63 17.99 -17.84
C HIS A 169 1.35 19.15 -18.58
N LYS A 170 1.91 18.90 -19.77
CA LYS A 170 2.57 19.91 -20.64
C LYS A 170 1.78 20.23 -21.91
N GLY A 171 0.53 19.79 -21.99
CA GLY A 171 -0.29 19.97 -23.18
C GLY A 171 -0.89 21.36 -23.21
N ASN A 172 -0.76 22.06 -24.32
CA ASN A 172 -1.38 23.38 -24.55
C ASN A 172 -2.84 23.26 -25.01
N TYR A 173 -3.52 22.14 -24.73
CA TYR A 173 -4.92 21.96 -25.09
C TYR A 173 -5.80 22.64 -24.03
N ALA A 174 -6.83 23.36 -24.48
CA ALA A 174 -7.86 23.88 -23.58
C ALA A 174 -8.45 22.70 -22.80
N ILE A 175 -8.48 22.83 -21.46
CA ILE A 175 -9.19 21.89 -20.61
C ILE A 175 -10.67 22.07 -20.96
N ASP A 176 -11.26 21.06 -21.59
CA ASP A 176 -12.68 21.02 -21.83
C ASP A 176 -13.36 20.70 -20.49
N ASP A 177 -14.03 21.69 -19.90
CA ASP A 177 -14.80 21.58 -18.66
C ASP A 177 -16.06 20.69 -18.81
N SER A 178 -16.20 19.97 -19.94
CA SER A 178 -17.25 18.98 -20.13
C SER A 178 -17.07 17.84 -19.13
N ILE A 179 -17.79 17.94 -17.99
CA ILE A 179 -17.91 16.98 -16.87
C ILE A 179 -17.05 15.75 -17.11
N ASP A 180 -15.80 15.82 -16.69
CA ASP A 180 -14.90 14.71 -16.85
C ASP A 180 -15.54 13.53 -16.12
N LEU A 181 -15.77 12.40 -16.80
CA LEU A 181 -16.38 11.22 -16.17
C LEU A 181 -15.54 10.72 -14.98
N LEU A 182 -14.32 11.26 -14.82
CA LEU A 182 -13.45 11.21 -13.64
C LEU A 182 -13.99 11.91 -12.39
N GLU A 183 -14.78 12.98 -12.50
CA GLU A 183 -15.33 13.72 -11.35
C GLU A 183 -16.24 12.81 -10.51
N PHE A 184 -17.00 11.92 -11.16
CA PHE A 184 -17.80 10.88 -10.48
C PHE A 184 -16.95 9.83 -9.73
N VAL A 185 -15.68 9.67 -10.09
CA VAL A 185 -14.74 8.75 -9.44
C VAL A 185 -14.07 9.42 -8.23
N GLU A 186 -13.76 10.72 -8.33
CA GLU A 186 -13.06 11.48 -7.28
C GLU A 186 -13.98 11.84 -6.11
N VAL A 187 -15.25 12.20 -6.37
CA VAL A 187 -16.24 12.52 -5.33
C VAL A 187 -16.45 11.36 -4.35
N LYS A 188 -16.34 10.10 -4.79
CA LYS A 188 -16.44 8.93 -3.90
C LYS A 188 -15.17 8.62 -3.12
N LYS A 189 -13.99 8.98 -3.65
CA LYS A 189 -12.71 8.73 -2.99
C LYS A 189 -12.52 9.69 -1.81
N ALA A 190 -12.88 10.97 -1.98
CA ALA A 190 -12.92 11.95 -0.90
C ALA A 190 -13.92 11.60 0.21
N ALA A 191 -15.06 10.97 -0.14
CA ALA A 191 -16.03 10.47 0.83
C ALA A 191 -15.57 9.20 1.58
N ALA A 192 -14.68 8.38 0.98
CA ALA A 192 -14.11 7.21 1.62
C ALA A 192 -12.90 7.55 2.50
N GLU A 193 -12.08 8.53 2.11
CA GLU A 193 -10.93 9.01 2.87
C GLU A 193 -11.37 9.71 4.17
N LYS A 194 -12.48 10.46 4.15
CA LYS A 194 -13.08 11.04 5.38
C LYS A 194 -13.57 10.00 6.41
N ASN A 195 -13.80 8.75 6.00
CA ASN A 195 -14.27 7.70 6.91
C ASN A 195 -13.13 6.83 7.47
N PHE A 196 -11.86 7.08 7.08
CA PHE A 196 -10.70 6.30 7.54
C PHE A 196 -9.84 7.02 8.60
N GLU A 197 -10.06 8.32 8.86
CA GLU A 197 -9.32 9.08 9.88
C GLU A 197 -9.99 9.13 11.27
N CYS A 198 -10.99 8.27 11.55
CA CYS A 198 -11.64 8.23 12.87
C CYS A 198 -11.91 6.78 13.34
N SER A 199 -10.85 6.02 13.62
CA SER A 199 -10.92 5.01 14.69
C SER A 199 -9.50 4.63 15.17
N GLY A 200 -9.17 5.04 16.39
CA GLY A 200 -8.02 4.50 17.13
C GLY A 200 -7.13 5.55 17.78
N THR A 201 -7.61 6.14 18.88
CA THR A 201 -6.97 6.02 20.21
C THR A 201 -7.90 6.59 21.28
N ASP A 202 -8.04 5.83 22.36
CA ASP A 202 -8.89 6.08 23.52
C ASP A 202 -8.49 7.31 24.35
N GLU A 203 -9.50 8.01 24.87
CA GLU A 203 -9.55 9.03 25.95
C GLU A 203 -8.93 8.53 27.29
N PRO A 204 -8.51 9.39 28.27
CA PRO A 204 -9.40 10.37 28.90
C PRO A 204 -8.84 11.73 29.41
N SER A 205 -9.70 12.75 29.29
CA SER A 205 -9.97 13.87 30.23
C SER A 205 -8.81 14.69 30.83
N LYS A 206 -8.81 16.00 30.55
CA LYS A 206 -8.61 17.05 31.56
C LYS A 206 -9.30 18.35 31.12
N GLU A 207 -10.09 18.86 32.04
CA GLU A 207 -10.90 20.07 31.99
C GLU A 207 -10.04 21.34 31.83
N ASP A 208 -10.67 22.35 31.22
CA ASP A 208 -10.53 23.79 31.41
C ASP A 208 -9.13 24.36 31.70
N LEU A 209 -8.62 25.22 30.80
CA LEU A 209 -8.20 26.58 31.17
C LEU A 209 -7.73 27.45 29.98
N PHE A 210 -8.28 28.67 29.96
CA PHE A 210 -7.79 29.92 29.38
C PHE A 210 -8.07 30.26 27.89
N LEU A 211 -9.17 31.01 27.75
CA LEU A 211 -9.25 32.21 26.92
C LEU A 211 -8.11 33.17 27.27
N GLU A 212 -7.50 33.75 26.23
CA GLU A 212 -7.18 35.19 26.04
C GLU A 212 -5.99 35.34 25.10
N ASP A 213 -6.27 35.66 23.83
CA ASP A 213 -5.50 36.69 23.12
C ASP A 213 -6.41 37.30 22.04
N GLU A 214 -7.00 38.46 22.36
CA GLU A 214 -7.72 39.30 21.40
C GLU A 214 -6.70 39.94 20.46
N ALA A 215 -6.42 39.29 19.32
CA ALA A 215 -5.95 40.02 18.15
C ALA A 215 -7.18 40.60 17.42
N PRO A 216 -7.28 41.91 17.19
CA PRO A 216 -8.34 42.45 16.36
C PRO A 216 -8.11 41.97 14.92
N LEU A 217 -8.89 40.99 14.49
CA LEU A 217 -9.02 40.61 13.08
C LEU A 217 -9.65 41.80 12.34
N SER A 218 -8.82 42.75 11.91
CA SER A 218 -9.23 43.79 10.97
C SER A 218 -9.43 43.14 9.61
N LEU A 219 -10.64 42.64 9.38
CA LEU A 219 -11.06 42.13 8.08
C LEU A 219 -11.14 43.30 7.09
N ASP A 220 -10.59 43.10 5.89
CA ASP A 220 -10.71 44.04 4.78
C ASP A 220 -12.18 44.16 4.32
N ASP A 221 -12.55 45.26 3.66
CA ASP A 221 -13.95 45.52 3.25
C ASP A 221 -14.50 44.39 2.37
N VAL A 222 -13.64 43.79 1.54
CA VAL A 222 -13.97 42.65 0.66
C VAL A 222 -14.20 41.36 1.47
N GLU A 223 -13.41 41.15 2.53
CA GLU A 223 -13.55 39.99 3.41
C GLU A 223 -14.82 40.13 4.27
N MET A 224 -15.15 41.36 4.69
CA MET A 224 -16.38 41.68 5.40
C MET A 224 -17.61 41.42 4.52
N GLU A 225 -17.63 41.86 3.26
CA GLU A 225 -18.72 41.57 2.33
C GLU A 225 -18.88 40.06 2.10
N SER A 226 -17.77 39.35 1.95
CA SER A 226 -17.77 37.89 1.78
C SER A 226 -18.33 37.17 3.02
N LEU A 227 -17.96 37.63 4.22
CA LEU A 227 -18.45 37.09 5.48
C LEU A 227 -19.95 37.39 5.66
N VAL A 228 -20.40 38.59 5.31
CA VAL A 228 -21.82 38.98 5.34
C VAL A 228 -22.63 38.13 4.35
N TYR A 229 -22.11 37.86 3.17
CA TYR A 229 -22.77 36.99 2.19
C TYR A 229 -22.92 35.55 2.69
N VAL A 230 -21.84 34.96 3.21
CA VAL A 230 -21.85 33.58 3.73
C VAL A 230 -22.75 33.46 4.96
N SER A 231 -22.64 34.40 5.91
CA SER A 231 -23.48 34.42 7.11
C SER A 231 -24.96 34.63 6.75
N GLY A 232 -25.27 35.49 5.78
CA GLY A 232 -26.62 35.68 5.25
C GLY A 232 -27.18 34.42 4.58
N TYR A 233 -26.37 33.71 3.80
CA TYR A 233 -26.76 32.43 3.20
C TYR A 233 -27.05 31.35 4.26
N ILE A 234 -26.21 31.26 5.29
CA ILE A 234 -26.40 30.33 6.40
C ILE A 234 -27.65 30.69 7.19
N ALA A 235 -27.82 31.96 7.57
CA ALA A 235 -29.00 32.44 8.29
C ALA A 235 -30.28 32.14 7.49
N ARG A 236 -30.31 32.46 6.19
CA ARG A 236 -31.43 32.15 5.30
C ARG A 236 -31.69 30.65 5.20
N SER A 237 -30.64 29.84 5.12
CA SER A 237 -30.75 28.38 5.06
C SER A 237 -31.31 27.81 6.36
N VAL A 238 -30.86 28.30 7.51
CA VAL A 238 -31.38 27.89 8.82
C VAL A 238 -32.84 28.36 9.00
N SER A 239 -33.17 29.59 8.65
CA SER A 239 -34.55 30.10 8.70
C SER A 239 -35.50 29.37 7.74
N ARG A 240 -35.00 28.90 6.59
CA ARG A 240 -35.79 28.09 5.65
C ARG A 240 -36.06 26.69 6.19
N TRP A 241 -35.13 26.12 6.96
CA TRP A 241 -35.24 24.75 7.49
C TRP A 241 -35.88 24.67 8.88
N ARG A 242 -35.87 25.76 9.66
CA ARG A 242 -36.60 25.87 10.93
C ARG A 242 -37.70 26.93 10.80
N LYS A 243 -38.96 26.49 10.62
CA LYS A 243 -40.10 27.27 11.14
C LYS A 243 -39.88 27.36 12.65
N LEU A 244 -39.42 28.50 13.15
CA LEU A 244 -39.27 28.75 14.58
C LEU A 244 -40.61 28.47 15.25
N CYS A 245 -40.64 27.51 16.19
CA CYS A 245 -41.76 27.30 17.09
C CYS A 245 -42.02 28.62 17.83
N THR A 246 -43.14 29.28 17.52
CA THR A 246 -43.71 30.33 18.36
C THR A 246 -44.38 29.67 19.56
N THR A 247 -43.58 29.26 20.54
CA THR A 247 -44.04 29.03 21.91
C THR A 247 -42.87 29.35 22.81
N PHE A 248 -42.86 30.57 23.33
CA PHE A 248 -42.53 30.95 24.71
C PHE A 248 -42.20 32.45 24.75
N LYS A 249 -43.23 33.26 25.02
CA LYS A 249 -43.23 34.32 26.04
C LYS A 249 -44.64 34.89 26.19
N GLU A 250 -45.15 34.66 27.41
CA GLU A 250 -46.18 35.37 28.20
C GLU A 250 -47.53 35.72 27.56
#